data_AF-A0A8T4JS08-F1
#
_entry.id   AF-A0A8T4JS08-F1
#
_cell.length_a   1.000
_cell.length_b   1.000
_cell.length_c   1.000
_cell.angle_alpha   90.00
_cell.angle_beta   90.00
_cell.angle_gamma   90.00
#
_symmetry.space_group_name_H-M   'P 1'
#
loop_
_entity.id
_entity.type
_entity.pdbx_description
1 polymer ?
#
loop_
_entity_poly.entity_id
_entity_poly.type
_entity_poly.pdbx_seq_one_letter_code
_entity_poly.pdbx_strand_id
1 'polypeptide(L)'
;MGEKRKYKPRKPGGGRKKLKPEYDAGKNLKDQMDAAVALYEEDCSLQSIAEVLNLNPIKVRKLLITAGVYESEVAEKVQDTFERYIELKLCDGIED
;
A
#
# COMPACT_ATOMS: atom_id res chain seq x y z
N MET A 1 4.80 25.98 49.64
CA MET A 1 4.05 25.00 48.82
C MET A 1 3.44 25.75 47.64
N GLY A 2 3.93 25.53 46.42
CA GLY A 2 3.56 26.34 45.24
C GLY A 2 2.15 26.05 44.72
N GLU A 3 1.44 27.09 44.31
CA GLU A 3 0.09 26.99 43.74
C GLU A 3 0.06 26.08 42.50
N LYS A 4 -0.81 25.07 42.53
CA LYS A 4 -1.03 24.17 41.39
C LYS A 4 -1.77 24.93 40.29
N ARG A 5 -1.18 24.98 39.09
CA ARG A 5 -1.82 25.56 37.89
C ARG A 5 -3.16 24.87 37.62
N LYS A 6 -4.22 25.66 37.40
CA LYS A 6 -5.58 25.18 37.12
C LYS A 6 -5.60 24.32 35.85
N TYR A 7 -6.11 23.10 35.96
CA TYR A 7 -6.26 22.18 34.82
C TYR A 7 -7.24 22.74 33.78
N LYS A 8 -6.82 22.79 32.52
CA LYS A 8 -7.69 23.15 31.38
C LYS A 8 -8.06 21.88 30.61
N PRO A 9 -9.32 21.42 30.67
CA PRO A 9 -9.77 20.24 29.90
C PRO A 9 -9.69 20.51 28.40
N ARG A 10 -9.28 19.51 27.62
CA ARG A 10 -9.27 19.58 26.14
C ARG A 10 -10.71 19.65 25.63
N LYS A 11 -10.94 20.36 24.51
CA LYS A 11 -12.24 20.37 23.85
C LYS A 11 -12.60 18.92 23.42
N PRO A 12 -13.78 18.40 23.80
CA PRO A 12 -14.25 17.12 23.26
C PRO A 12 -14.48 17.28 21.75
N GLY A 13 -14.22 16.21 20.98
CA GLY A 13 -14.43 16.23 19.53
C GLY A 13 -13.18 16.51 18.67
N GLY A 14 -11.98 16.56 19.26
CA GLY A 14 -10.70 16.56 18.51
C GLY A 14 -10.33 15.21 17.90
N GLY A 15 -11.31 14.38 17.55
CA GLY A 15 -11.11 13.08 16.92
C GLY A 15 -10.84 13.19 15.43
N ARG A 16 -10.57 12.05 14.78
CA ARG A 16 -10.42 11.97 13.32
C ARG A 16 -11.68 12.52 12.66
N LYS A 17 -11.52 13.50 11.76
CA LYS A 17 -12.61 14.00 10.93
C LYS A 17 -13.23 12.83 10.16
N LYS A 18 -14.56 12.83 10.03
CA LYS A 18 -15.26 11.85 9.21
C LYS A 18 -14.69 11.89 7.78
N LEU A 19 -14.60 10.71 7.16
CA LEU A 19 -14.22 10.61 5.75
C LEU A 19 -15.18 11.45 4.91
N LYS A 20 -14.64 12.07 3.86
CA LYS A 20 -15.46 12.79 2.89
C LYS A 20 -16.39 11.78 2.20
N PRO A 21 -17.65 12.14 1.89
CA PRO A 21 -18.58 11.24 1.19
C PRO A 21 -18.04 10.72 -0.14
N GLU A 22 -17.18 11.50 -0.80
CA GLU A 22 -16.60 11.19 -2.10
C GLU A 22 -15.33 10.32 -2.00
N TYR A 23 -14.80 10.10 -0.79
CA TYR A 23 -13.56 9.34 -0.60
C TYR A 23 -13.86 7.84 -0.59
N ASP A 24 -13.46 7.16 -1.67
CA ASP A 24 -13.44 5.71 -1.76
C ASP A 24 -11.99 5.20 -1.77
N ALA A 25 -11.60 4.50 -0.71
CA ALA A 25 -10.25 3.95 -0.58
C ALA A 25 -9.95 2.85 -1.60
N GLY A 26 -10.93 2.02 -1.92
CA GLY A 26 -10.75 0.88 -2.84
C GLY A 26 -10.57 1.39 -4.27
N LYS A 27 -11.44 2.30 -4.70
CA LYS A 27 -11.33 2.94 -6.02
C LYS A 27 -10.01 3.70 -6.16
N ASN A 28 -9.65 4.54 -5.18
CA ASN A 28 -8.42 5.32 -5.24
C ASN A 28 -7.16 4.43 -5.32
N LEU A 29 -7.14 3.31 -4.58
CA LEU A 29 -6.01 2.38 -4.64
C LEU A 29 -5.92 1.71 -6.01
N LYS A 30 -7.07 1.25 -6.55
CA LYS A 30 -7.12 0.63 -7.87
C LYS A 30 -6.66 1.59 -8.96
N ASP A 31 -7.21 2.81 -9.00
CA ASP A 31 -6.83 3.83 -9.98
C ASP A 31 -5.32 4.16 -9.90
N GLN A 32 -4.73 4.17 -8.69
CA GLN A 32 -3.29 4.37 -8.50
C GLN A 32 -2.45 3.18 -8.97
N MET A 33 -2.92 1.95 -8.74
CA MET A 33 -2.25 0.74 -9.23
C MET A 33 -2.28 0.72 -10.75
N ASP A 34 -3.45 0.89 -11.37
CA ASP A 34 -3.63 0.85 -12.82
C ASP A 34 -2.75 1.91 -13.52
N ALA A 35 -2.69 3.14 -12.97
CA ALA A 35 -1.83 4.19 -13.50
C ALA A 35 -0.33 3.89 -13.33
N ALA A 36 0.07 3.27 -12.21
CA ALA A 36 1.47 2.87 -12.01
C ALA A 36 1.88 1.74 -12.95
N VAL A 37 1.00 0.76 -13.19
CA VAL A 37 1.24 -0.35 -14.12
C VAL A 37 1.40 0.17 -15.54
N ALA A 38 0.49 1.02 -16.01
CA ALA A 38 0.55 1.59 -17.36
C ALA A 38 1.88 2.31 -17.62
N LEU A 39 2.34 3.14 -16.67
CA LEU A 39 3.62 3.85 -16.82
C LEU A 39 4.83 2.91 -16.74
N TYR A 40 4.74 1.82 -15.96
CA TYR A 40 5.82 0.85 -15.85
C TYR A 40 5.96 0.01 -17.13
N GLU A 41 4.85 -0.34 -17.79
CA GLU A 41 4.83 -1.01 -19.10
C GLU A 41 5.39 -0.12 -20.23
N GLU A 42 5.39 1.22 -20.05
CA GLU A 42 6.05 2.18 -20.94
C GLU A 42 7.57 2.32 -20.66
N ASP A 43 8.19 1.38 -19.94
CA ASP A 43 9.59 1.38 -19.53
C ASP A 43 10.02 2.63 -18.70
N CYS A 44 9.06 3.28 -18.02
CA CYS A 44 9.38 4.42 -17.16
C CYS A 44 10.12 3.98 -15.88
N SER A 45 11.12 4.76 -15.47
CA SER A 45 11.79 4.52 -14.19
C SER A 45 10.85 4.72 -12.99
N LEU A 46 11.08 4.01 -11.88
CA LEU A 46 10.31 4.19 -10.64
C LEU A 46 10.31 5.65 -10.13
N GLN A 47 11.37 6.41 -10.41
CA GLN A 47 11.46 7.83 -10.06
C GLN A 47 10.51 8.67 -10.92
N SER A 48 10.53 8.45 -12.24
CA SER A 48 9.66 9.14 -13.19
C SER A 48 8.17 8.88 -12.90
N ILE A 49 7.83 7.61 -12.62
CA ILE A 49 6.45 7.23 -12.25
C ILE A 49 6.04 7.92 -10.94
N ALA A 50 6.95 8.00 -9.96
CA ALA A 50 6.67 8.64 -8.69
C ALA A 50 6.42 10.15 -8.85
N GLU A 51 7.17 10.82 -9.72
CA GLU A 51 6.95 12.22 -10.06
C GLU A 51 5.58 12.44 -10.73
N VAL A 52 5.23 11.63 -11.74
CA VAL A 52 3.95 11.74 -12.46
C VAL A 52 2.76 11.50 -11.53
N LEU A 53 2.84 10.48 -10.67
CA LEU A 53 1.75 10.13 -9.75
C LEU A 53 1.76 10.95 -8.45
N ASN A 54 2.72 11.86 -8.25
CA ASN A 54 2.94 12.58 -6.99
C ASN A 54 3.09 11.63 -5.79
N LEU A 55 3.81 10.53 -5.98
CA LEU A 55 4.10 9.50 -4.99
C LEU A 55 5.59 9.47 -4.64
N ASN A 56 5.95 8.60 -3.71
CA ASN A 56 7.34 8.24 -3.43
C ASN A 56 7.67 6.97 -4.23
N PRO A 57 8.87 6.81 -4.82
CA PRO A 57 9.28 5.56 -5.46
C PRO A 57 9.01 4.30 -4.63
N ILE A 58 9.12 4.40 -3.29
CA ILE A 58 8.77 3.29 -2.37
C ILE A 58 7.29 2.87 -2.51
N LYS A 59 6.38 3.83 -2.66
CA LYS A 59 4.95 3.55 -2.89
C LYS A 59 4.72 2.97 -4.28
N VAL A 60 5.38 3.49 -5.30
CA VAL A 60 5.28 2.96 -6.67
C VAL A 60 5.70 1.49 -6.70
N ARG A 61 6.87 1.16 -6.14
CA ARG A 61 7.33 -0.23 -6.04
C ARG A 61 6.31 -1.13 -5.32
N LYS A 62 5.71 -0.64 -4.23
CA LYS A 62 4.66 -1.38 -3.52
C LYS A 62 3.43 -1.63 -4.40
N LEU A 63 2.99 -0.64 -5.17
CA LEU A 63 1.85 -0.78 -6.08
C LEU A 63 2.15 -1.82 -7.17
N LEU A 64 3.34 -1.78 -7.77
CA LEU A 64 3.77 -2.72 -8.81
C LEU A 64 3.91 -4.15 -8.29
N ILE A 65 4.47 -4.35 -7.08
CA ILE A 65 4.52 -5.67 -6.43
C ILE A 65 3.11 -6.20 -6.16
N THR A 66 2.21 -5.32 -5.70
CA THR A 66 0.81 -5.71 -5.43
C THR A 66 0.08 -6.08 -6.73
N ALA A 67 0.42 -5.44 -7.84
CA ALA A 67 -0.09 -5.78 -9.17
C ALA A 67 0.58 -7.02 -9.80
N GLY A 68 1.67 -7.53 -9.20
CA GLY A 68 2.40 -8.68 -9.71
C GLY A 68 3.25 -8.41 -10.96
N VAL A 69 3.44 -7.16 -11.35
CA VAL A 69 4.17 -6.78 -12.58
C VAL A 69 5.62 -6.32 -12.31
N TYR A 70 6.02 -6.24 -11.04
CA TYR A 70 7.36 -5.78 -10.68
C TYR A 70 8.41 -6.87 -10.87
N GLU A 71 9.34 -6.66 -11.79
CA GLU A 71 10.39 -7.63 -12.11
C GLU A 71 11.67 -7.39 -11.28
N SER A 72 12.14 -8.44 -10.59
CA SER A 72 13.41 -8.46 -9.87
C SER A 72 13.74 -9.89 -9.47
N GLU A 73 15.02 -10.29 -9.48
CA GLU A 73 15.47 -11.62 -9.00
C GLU A 73 14.95 -11.98 -7.59
N VAL A 74 14.81 -10.97 -6.72
CA VAL A 74 14.29 -11.17 -5.36
C VAL A 74 12.77 -11.32 -5.39
N ALA A 75 12.07 -10.59 -6.25
CA ALA A 75 10.61 -10.70 -6.38
C ALA A 75 10.21 -12.05 -6.96
N GLU A 76 10.93 -12.54 -7.97
CA GLU A 76 10.77 -13.88 -8.56
C GLU A 76 10.93 -14.98 -7.50
N LYS A 77 12.05 -14.99 -6.75
CA LYS A 77 12.28 -15.96 -5.67
C LYS A 77 11.20 -15.94 -4.60
N VAL A 78 10.73 -14.74 -4.22
CA VAL A 78 9.65 -14.61 -3.21
C VAL A 78 8.35 -15.21 -3.75
N GLN A 79 8.01 -14.92 -5.00
CA GLN A 79 6.82 -15.46 -5.66
C GLN A 79 6.88 -16.98 -5.79
N ASP A 80 8.00 -17.53 -6.29
CA ASP A 80 8.23 -18.98 -6.39
C ASP A 80 8.08 -19.68 -5.03
N THR A 81 8.67 -19.10 -3.96
CA THR A 81 8.56 -19.69 -2.62
C THR A 81 7.14 -19.64 -2.08
N PHE A 82 6.39 -18.60 -2.40
CA PHE A 82 4.99 -18.45 -2.00
C PHE A 82 4.09 -19.44 -2.74
N GLU A 83 4.24 -19.55 -4.06
CA GLU A 83 3.49 -20.51 -4.89
C GLU A 83 3.76 -21.95 -4.44
N ARG A 84 5.03 -22.30 -4.21
CA ARG A 84 5.41 -23.61 -3.66
C ARG A 84 4.78 -23.89 -2.30
N TYR A 85 4.70 -22.89 -1.42
CA TYR A 85 4.03 -23.06 -0.12
C TYR A 85 2.52 -23.33 -0.29
N ILE A 86 1.86 -22.63 -1.22
CA ILE A 86 0.44 -22.84 -1.53
C ILE A 86 0.20 -24.22 -2.16
N GLU A 87 1.06 -24.65 -3.10
CA GLU A 87 0.98 -25.98 -3.69
C GLU A 87 1.16 -27.11 -2.66
N LEU A 88 2.12 -26.97 -1.75
CA LEU A 88 2.32 -27.93 -0.66
C LEU A 88 1.11 -27.99 0.27
N LYS A 89 0.54 -26.84 0.64
CA LYS A 89 -0.68 -26.76 1.45
C LYS A 89 -1.88 -27.47 0.80
N LEU A 90 -2.00 -27.37 -0.52
CA LEU A 90 -3.04 -28.05 -1.30
C LEU A 90 -2.80 -29.57 -1.40
N CYS A 91 -1.55 -30.01 -1.50
CA CYS A 91 -1.19 -31.43 -1.55
C CYS A 91 -1.36 -32.16 -0.21
N ASP A 92 -1.20 -31.46 0.91
CA ASP A 92 -1.28 -32.03 2.26
C ASP A 92 -2.73 -32.19 2.78
N GLY A 93 -3.75 -31.81 2.01
CA GLY A 93 -5.16 -32.05 2.36
C GLY A 93 -5.62 -31.41 3.69
N ILE A 94 -4.93 -30.36 4.14
CA ILE A 94 -5.36 -29.59 5.33
C ILE A 94 -6.41 -28.58 4.85
N GLU A 95 -7.65 -29.05 4.76
CA GLU A 95 -8.84 -28.21 4.74
C GLU A 95 -8.98 -27.57 6.14
N ASP A 96 -8.83 -26.26 6.24
CA ASP A 96 -9.25 -25.47 7.43
C ASP A 96 -10.78 -25.27 7.42
#